data_AF-C0CV79-F1
#
_entry.id   AF-C0CV79-F1
#
_cell.length_a   1.000
_cell.length_b   1.000
_cell.length_c   1.000
_cell.angle_alpha   90.00
_cell.angle_beta   90.00
_cell.angle_gamma   90.00
#
_symmetry.space_group_name_H-M   'P 1'
#
loop_
_entity.id
_entity.type
_entity.pdbx_description
1 polymer ?
#
loop_
_entity_poly.entity_id
_entity_poly.type
_entity_poly.pdbx_seq_one_letter_code
_entity_poly.pdbx_strand_id
1 'polypeptide(L)' 'MIYLGSTYTDAQARATKEYLKKLSSISIRLKEEEKEKYEKAAKESGMSLRAFIMKSMDEKIDRDML' A
#
# COMPACT_ATOMS: atom_id res chain seq x y z
N MET A 1 -28.65 -8.84 -12.35
CA MET A 1 -27.74 -8.07 -13.24
C MET A 1 -26.48 -7.74 -12.44
N ILE A 2 -25.45 -8.59 -12.49
CA ILE A 2 -24.16 -8.34 -11.84
C ILE A 2 -23.26 -7.69 -12.89
N TYR A 3 -22.82 -6.45 -12.67
CA TYR A 3 -21.87 -5.77 -13.55
C TYR A 3 -20.52 -6.49 -13.43
N LEU A 4 -20.19 -7.30 -14.44
CA LEU A 4 -18.88 -7.90 -14.64
C LEU A 4 -17.89 -6.77 -15.01
N GLY A 5 -17.30 -6.14 -14.01
CA GLY A 5 -16.38 -5.02 -14.20
C GLY A 5 -15.10 -5.45 -14.92
N SER A 6 -15.02 -5.13 -16.22
CA SER A 6 -13.82 -5.00 -17.04
C SER A 6 -12.86 -6.20 -17.03
N THR A 7 -13.06 -7.14 -17.95
CA THR A 7 -11.97 -8.02 -18.42
C THR A 7 -10.81 -7.16 -18.90
N TYR A 8 -9.68 -7.22 -18.19
CA TYR A 8 -8.44 -6.54 -18.59
C TYR A 8 -8.09 -6.90 -20.05
N THR A 9 -7.75 -5.90 -20.85
CA THR A 9 -7.13 -6.18 -22.16
C THR A 9 -5.72 -6.75 -21.96
N ASP A 10 -5.27 -7.60 -22.88
CA ASP A 10 -3.91 -8.16 -22.83
C ASP A 10 -2.82 -7.09 -22.73
N ALA A 11 -3.04 -5.93 -23.36
CA ALA A 11 -2.15 -4.79 -23.28
C ALA A 11 -2.07 -4.22 -21.84
N GLN A 12 -3.20 -4.06 -21.16
CA GLN A 12 -3.24 -3.58 -19.77
C GLN A 12 -2.61 -4.60 -18.81
N ALA A 13 -2.86 -5.90 -19.01
CA ALA A 13 -2.24 -6.94 -18.20
C ALA A 13 -0.71 -6.96 -18.33
N ARG A 14 -0.18 -6.81 -19.56
CA ARG A 14 1.26 -6.68 -19.82
C ARG A 14 1.86 -5.44 -19.16
N ALA A 15 1.21 -4.28 -19.30
CA ALA A 15 1.67 -3.04 -18.69
C ALA A 15 1.75 -3.14 -17.16
N THR A 16 0.71 -3.70 -16.52
CA THR A 16 0.69 -3.95 -15.07
C THR A 16 1.82 -4.90 -14.66
N LYS A 17 2.06 -5.98 -15.41
CA LYS A 17 3.14 -6.93 -15.10
C LYS A 17 4.52 -6.30 -15.19
N GLU A 18 4.80 -5.49 -16.22
CA GLU A 18 6.08 -4.79 -16.36
C GLU A 18 6.29 -3.73 -15.26
N TYR A 19 5.23 -3.06 -14.81
CA TYR A 19 5.30 -2.16 -13.66
C TYR A 19 5.61 -2.91 -12.36
N LEU A 20 4.89 -4.02 -12.09
CA LEU A 20 5.09 -4.82 -10.88
C LEU A 20 6.50 -5.42 -10.77
N LYS A 21 7.15 -5.77 -11.89
CA LYS A 21 8.55 -6.26 -11.89
C LYS A 21 9.55 -5.25 -11.30
N LYS A 22 9.21 -3.96 -11.27
CA LYS A 22 10.07 -2.90 -10.73
C LYS A 22 9.90 -2.70 -9.23
N LEU A 23 8.95 -3.40 -8.62
CA LEU A 23 8.56 -3.22 -7.23
C LEU A 23 8.93 -4.44 -6.39
N SER A 24 9.47 -4.19 -5.22
CA SER A 24 9.62 -5.21 -4.17
C SER A 24 8.39 -5.22 -3.27
N SER A 25 7.99 -6.41 -2.82
CA SER A 25 6.88 -6.56 -1.88
C SER A 25 7.41 -6.65 -0.44
N ILE A 26 6.73 -5.99 0.49
CA ILE A 26 6.92 -6.15 1.93
C ILE A 26 5.59 -6.62 2.51
N SER A 27 5.61 -7.76 3.19
CA SER A 27 4.44 -8.33 3.87
C SER A 27 4.63 -8.24 5.37
N ILE A 28 3.71 -7.57 6.06
CA ILE A 28 3.72 -7.43 7.52
C ILE A 28 2.53 -8.23 8.05
N ARG A 29 2.78 -9.11 9.02
CA ARG A 29 1.72 -9.78 9.79
C ARG A 29 1.54 -9.03 11.09
N LEU A 30 0.31 -8.65 11.36
CA LEU A 30 -0.12 -7.93 12.55
C LEU A 30 -1.50 -8.44 12.93
N LYS A 31 -1.91 -8.18 14.17
CA LYS A 31 -3.27 -8.49 14.59
C LYS A 31 -4.27 -7.50 14.00
N GLU A 32 -5.55 -7.87 13.94
CA GLU A 32 -6.58 -7.00 13.38
C GLU A 32 -6.71 -5.68 14.16
N GLU A 33 -6.61 -5.72 15.50
CA GLU A 33 -6.68 -4.50 16.31
C GLU A 33 -5.53 -3.52 16.03
N GLU A 34 -4.35 -4.02 15.66
CA GLU A 34 -3.21 -3.19 15.28
C GLU A 34 -3.44 -2.58 13.91
N LYS A 35 -4.03 -3.35 12.98
CA LYS A 35 -4.35 -2.89 11.63
C LYS A 35 -5.35 -1.74 11.69
N GLU A 36 -6.43 -1.91 12.44
CA GLU A 36 -7.46 -0.89 12.64
C GLU A 36 -6.89 0.39 13.24
N LYS A 37 -5.98 0.26 14.22
CA LYS A 37 -5.25 1.39 14.81
C LYS A 37 -4.49 2.19 13.74
N TYR A 38 -3.74 1.51 12.85
CA TYR A 38 -2.99 2.18 11.80
C TYR A 38 -3.89 2.76 10.70
N GLU A 39 -4.97 2.07 10.32
CA GLU A 39 -5.94 2.58 9.35
C GLU A 39 -6.63 3.84 9.85
N LYS A 40 -6.99 3.89 11.14
CA LYS A 40 -7.56 5.08 11.77
C LYS A 40 -6.57 6.25 11.76
N ALA A 41 -5.31 6.02 12.15
CA ALA A 41 -4.28 7.05 12.14
C ALA A 41 -3.97 7.56 10.71
N ALA A 42 -3.95 6.66 9.72
CA ALA A 42 -3.81 7.03 8.31
C ALA A 42 -4.99 7.90 7.85
N LYS A 43 -6.22 7.54 8.20
CA LYS A 43 -7.41 8.31 7.87
C LYS A 43 -7.40 9.70 8.52
N GLU A 44 -7.05 9.80 9.79
CA GLU A 44 -6.96 11.08 10.52
C GLU A 44 -5.87 12.00 9.97
N SER A 45 -4.80 11.44 9.39
CA SER A 45 -3.76 12.19 8.69
C SER A 45 -4.06 12.47 7.21
N GLY A 46 -5.23 12.04 6.70
CA GLY A 46 -5.60 12.21 5.29
C GLY A 46 -4.77 11.37 4.32
N MET A 47 -4.15 10.29 4.81
CA MET A 47 -3.25 9.43 4.04
C MET A 47 -3.87 8.05 3.79
N SER A 48 -3.40 7.38 2.73
CA SER A 48 -3.61 5.93 2.62
C SER A 48 -2.75 5.19 3.66
N LEU A 49 -3.16 3.99 4.07
CA LEU A 49 -2.38 3.16 5.00
C LEU A 49 -0.94 2.95 4.51
N ARG A 50 -0.75 2.70 3.21
CA ARG A 50 0.59 2.56 2.61
C ARG A 50 1.43 3.83 2.77
N ALA A 51 0.88 4.99 2.42
CA ALA A 51 1.59 6.27 2.51
C ALA A 51 1.93 6.61 3.96
N PHE A 52 1.00 6.34 4.88
CA PHE A 52 1.22 6.52 6.30
C PHE A 52 2.38 5.65 6.82
N ILE A 53 2.37 4.34 6.53
CA ILE A 53 3.44 3.42 6.94
C ILE A 53 4.80 3.84 6.38
N MET A 54 4.88 4.17 5.08
CA MET A 54 6.14 4.62 4.46
C MET A 54 6.65 5.90 5.12
N LYS A 55 5.80 6.91 5.30
CA LYS A 55 6.19 8.16 5.95
C LYS A 55 6.67 7.93 7.38
N SER A 56 6.01 7.06 8.14
CA SER A 56 6.46 6.71 9.50
C SER A 56 7.82 6.01 9.52
N MET A 57 8.13 5.19 8.49
CA MET A 57 9.47 4.59 8.35
C MET A 57 10.52 5.65 8.00
N ASP A 58 10.23 6.53 7.04
CA ASP A 58 11.14 7.61 6.62
C ASP A 58 11.41 8.57 7.81
N GLU A 59 10.36 8.96 8.54
CA GLU A 59 10.51 9.79 9.76
C GLU A 59 11.37 9.10 10.84
N LYS A 60 11.31 7.77 10.95
CA LYS A 60 12.17 7.00 11.86
C LYS A 60 13.63 7.04 11.41
N ILE A 61 13.88 6.85 10.11
CA ILE A 61 15.21 6.88 9.50
C ILE A 61 15.82 8.29 9.67
N ASP A 62 15.08 9.33 9.29
CA ASP A 62 15.53 10.72 9.35
C ASP A 62 15.85 11.16 10.78
N ARG A 63 14.96 10.85 11.73
CA ARG A 63 15.17 11.22 13.14
C ARG A 63 16.37 10.51 13.75
N ASP A 64 16.58 9.25 13.38
CA ASP A 64 17.63 8.41 13.94
C ASP A 64 18.96 8.50 13.15
N MET A 65 18.99 9.27 12.04
CA MET A 65 20.13 9.43 11.13
C MET A 65 20.69 8.10 10.60
N LEU A 66 19.80 7.17 10.22
CA LEU A 66 20.13 5.86 9.64
C LEU A 66 20.33 5.93 8.12
#